data_AF-A0A4X1UVZ7-F1
#
_entry.id   AF-A0A4X1UVZ7-F1
#
_cell.length_a   1.000
_cell.length_b   1.000
_cell.length_c   1.000
_cell.angle_alpha   90.00
_cell.angle_beta   90.00
_cell.angle_gamma   90.00
#
_symmetry.space_group_name_H-M   'P 1'
#
loop_
_entity.id
_entity.type
_entity.pdbx_description
1 polymer ?
#
loop_
_entity_poly.entity_id
_entity_poly.type
_entity_poly.pdbx_seq_one_letter_code
_entity_poly.pdbx_strand_id
1 'polypeptide(L)'
;CKPVNTFVHESLADVQAVCSQINVNCKNGQTNCYQSNSTMHITDCRQTGSSKYPNCAYKASQQEKHIIVACEPHPQHIDHPFPILPVSLKKII
;
A
#
# COMPACT_ATOMS: atom_id res chain seq x y z
N CYS A 1 7.71 1.31 -17.81
CA CYS A 1 7.79 2.17 -16.61
C CYS A 1 6.39 2.31 -16.04
N LYS A 2 6.20 2.11 -14.73
CA LYS A 2 4.90 2.35 -14.10
C LYS A 2 4.78 3.85 -13.81
N PRO A 3 3.64 4.52 -14.09
CA PRO A 3 3.51 5.96 -13.90
C PRO A 3 3.75 6.43 -12.46
N VAL A 4 3.29 5.64 -11.49
CA VAL A 4 3.42 5.92 -10.05
C VAL A 4 3.80 4.65 -9.30
N ASN A 5 4.82 4.73 -8.46
CA ASN A 5 5.19 3.75 -7.45
C ASN A 5 5.15 4.41 -6.08
N THR A 6 4.77 3.67 -5.06
CA THR A 6 4.79 4.16 -3.69
C THR A 6 5.44 3.12 -2.82
N PHE A 7 6.36 3.57 -1.96
CA PHE A 7 7.05 2.75 -0.97
C PHE A 7 6.59 3.19 0.41
N VAL A 8 6.25 2.24 1.27
CA VAL A 8 5.92 2.49 2.68
C VAL A 8 7.15 2.10 3.51
N HIS A 9 7.61 2.99 4.37
CA HIS A 9 8.80 2.84 5.22
C HIS A 9 8.42 2.45 6.65
N GLU A 10 7.49 1.52 6.78
CA GLU A 10 7.06 0.95 8.06
C GLU A 10 7.42 -0.54 8.11
N SER A 11 7.35 -1.15 9.29
CA SER A 11 7.56 -2.59 9.40
C SER A 11 6.46 -3.37 8.68
N LEU A 12 6.78 -4.58 8.21
CA LEU A 12 5.77 -5.44 7.60
C LEU A 12 4.61 -5.73 8.57
N ALA A 13 4.90 -5.88 9.86
CA ALA A 13 3.90 -6.11 10.90
C ALA A 13 2.95 -4.91 11.04
N ASP A 14 3.46 -3.69 10.98
CA ASP A 14 2.62 -2.48 11.06
C ASP A 14 1.73 -2.34 9.83
N VAL A 15 2.25 -2.65 8.64
CA VAL A 15 1.45 -2.65 7.41
C VAL A 15 0.41 -3.78 7.42
N GLN A 16 0.74 -4.94 7.98
CA GLN A 16 -0.21 -6.05 8.18
C GLN A 16 -1.31 -5.70 9.17
N ALA A 17 -0.98 -5.00 10.26
CA ALA A 17 -1.94 -4.56 11.26
C ALA A 17 -3.02 -3.62 10.69
N VAL A 18 -2.74 -2.92 9.58
CA VAL A 18 -3.74 -2.09 8.87
C VAL A 18 -4.96 -2.93 8.44
N CYS A 19 -4.77 -4.21 8.10
CA CYS A 19 -5.85 -5.09 7.67
C CYS A 19 -6.94 -5.33 8.71
N SER A 20 -6.70 -4.97 9.98
CA SER A 20 -7.69 -5.04 11.08
C SER A 20 -8.07 -3.67 11.64
N GLN A 21 -7.77 -2.58 10.92
CA GLN A 21 -8.09 -1.21 11.35
C GLN A 21 -9.42 -0.72 10.72
N ILE A 22 -9.42 0.40 10.01
CA ILE A 22 -10.65 1.03 9.52
C ILE A 22 -11.05 0.37 8.20
N ASN A 23 -12.15 -0.39 8.18
CA ASN A 23 -12.70 -0.93 6.93
C ASN A 23 -13.28 0.20 6.07
N VAL A 24 -12.91 0.24 4.79
CA VAL A 24 -13.37 1.23 3.82
C VAL A 24 -13.70 0.57 2.48
N ASN A 25 -14.61 1.17 1.72
CA ASN A 25 -14.89 0.71 0.37
C ASN A 25 -13.71 1.01 -0.56
N CYS A 26 -13.23 -0.02 -1.25
CA CYS A 26 -12.28 0.15 -2.34
C CYS A 26 -12.92 0.95 -3.50
N LYS A 27 -12.09 1.62 -4.32
CA LYS A 27 -12.57 2.35 -5.51
C LYS A 27 -13.33 1.48 -6.52
N ASN A 28 -13.06 0.18 -6.53
CA ASN A 28 -13.71 -0.81 -7.41
C ASN A 28 -14.96 -1.46 -6.76
N GLY A 29 -15.43 -0.96 -5.61
CA GLY A 29 -16.61 -1.46 -4.90
C GLY A 29 -16.37 -2.66 -3.99
N GLN A 30 -15.14 -3.21 -3.94
CA GLN A 30 -14.79 -4.27 -2.99
C GLN A 30 -14.74 -3.72 -1.55
N THR A 31 -14.99 -4.59 -0.57
CA THR A 31 -15.03 -4.26 0.88
C THR A 31 -13.81 -4.77 1.65
N ASN A 32 -12.78 -5.22 0.94
CA ASN A 32 -11.54 -5.75 1.52
C ASN A 32 -10.43 -4.69 1.64
N CYS A 33 -10.79 -3.41 1.57
CA CYS A 33 -9.85 -2.31 1.78
C CYS A 33 -9.87 -1.84 3.23
N TYR A 34 -8.69 -1.53 3.74
CA TYR A 34 -8.51 -1.02 5.09
C TYR A 34 -7.61 0.20 5.07
N GLN A 35 -8.00 1.22 5.84
CA GLN A 35 -7.25 2.45 6.02
C GLN A 35 -6.45 2.40 7.32
N SER A 36 -5.23 2.92 7.28
CA SER A 36 -4.42 3.07 8.48
C SER A 36 -5.04 4.06 9.48
N ASN A 37 -4.89 3.79 10.79
CA ASN A 37 -5.30 4.73 11.85
C ASN A 37 -4.34 5.93 11.93
N SER A 38 -3.04 5.67 11.83
CA SER A 38 -1.99 6.67 11.82
C SER A 38 -1.47 6.94 10.41
N THR A 39 -0.85 8.10 10.23
CA THR A 39 -0.02 8.37 9.06
C THR A 39 1.22 7.47 9.09
N MET A 40 1.65 7.06 7.91
CA MET A 40 2.84 6.22 7.69
C MET A 40 3.83 6.97 6.81
N HIS A 41 5.12 6.72 7.03
CA HIS A 41 6.18 7.27 6.20
C HIS A 41 6.16 6.62 4.83
N ILE A 42 6.09 7.43 3.78
CA ILE A 42 6.05 6.94 2.41
C ILE A 42 6.98 7.72 1.49
N THR A 43 7.40 7.07 0.40
CA THR A 43 7.98 7.73 -0.76
C THR A 43 7.07 7.51 -1.98
N ASP A 44 6.51 8.60 -2.49
CA ASP A 44 5.78 8.62 -3.77
C ASP A 44 6.76 8.91 -4.91
N CYS A 45 6.87 7.97 -5.85
CA CYS A 45 7.75 8.04 -7.00
C CYS A 45 6.91 8.20 -8.26
N ARG A 46 6.97 9.38 -8.88
CA ARG A 46 6.25 9.69 -10.13
C ARG A 46 7.21 9.68 -11.31
N GLN A 47 6.86 8.94 -12.35
CA GLN A 47 7.66 8.88 -13.56
C GLN A 47 7.76 10.28 -14.20
N THR A 48 8.94 10.67 -14.68
CA THR A 48 9.11 11.93 -15.42
C THR A 48 8.59 11.78 -16.85
N GLY A 49 8.08 12.85 -17.46
CA GLY A 49 7.34 12.78 -18.73
C GLY A 49 8.13 12.21 -19.94
N SER A 50 9.45 12.36 -19.97
CA SER A 50 10.32 11.84 -21.05
C SER A 50 10.89 10.44 -20.78
N SER A 51 10.58 9.85 -19.63
CA SER A 51 11.11 8.57 -19.17
C SER A 51 10.56 7.40 -20.01
N LYS A 52 11.44 6.52 -20.49
CA LYS A 52 11.09 5.30 -21.25
C LYS A 52 11.94 4.12 -20.77
N TYR A 53 11.38 2.92 -20.89
CA TYR A 53 12.10 1.69 -20.60
C TYR A 53 13.29 1.54 -21.57
N PRO A 54 14.49 1.12 -21.10
CA PRO A 54 14.81 0.60 -19.77
C PRO A 54 15.17 1.67 -18.71
N ASN A 55 15.49 2.89 -19.14
CA ASN A 55 15.99 3.96 -18.26
C ASN A 55 14.85 4.81 -17.69
N CYS A 56 14.05 4.20 -16.83
CA CYS A 56 12.91 4.89 -16.23
C CYS A 56 13.36 5.91 -15.16
N ALA A 57 13.27 7.20 -15.46
CA ALA A 57 13.47 8.27 -14.49
C ALA A 57 12.18 8.56 -13.67
N TYR A 58 12.38 8.82 -12.38
CA TYR A 58 11.32 9.11 -11.41
C TYR A 58 11.69 10.33 -10.56
N LYS A 59 10.69 11.13 -10.19
CA LYS A 59 10.79 12.13 -9.13
C LYS A 59 10.20 11.54 -7.85
N ALA A 60 11.03 11.43 -6.82
CA ALA A 60 10.63 10.96 -5.50
C ALA A 60 10.17 12.12 -4.61
N SER A 61 9.16 11.87 -3.78
CA SER A 61 8.68 12.78 -2.74
C SER A 61 8.39 11.97 -1.49
N GLN A 62 9.07 12.33 -0.39
CA GLN A 62 8.79 11.78 0.94
C GLN A 62 7.61 12.51 1.55
N GLN A 63 6.68 11.76 2.13
CA GLN A 63 5.45 12.26 2.73
C GLN A 63 5.07 11.36 3.92
N GLU A 64 4.28 11.89 4.84
CA GLU A 64 3.57 11.10 5.86
C GLU A 64 2.08 11.15 5.55
N LYS A 65 1.46 9.99 5.31
CA LYS A 65 0.07 9.92 4.87
C LYS A 65 -0.63 8.68 5.37
N HIS A 66 -1.97 8.73 5.39
CA HIS A 66 -2.75 7.52 5.60
C HIS A 66 -2.71 6.65 4.34
N ILE A 67 -2.58 5.35 4.53
CA ILE A 67 -2.59 4.39 3.43
C ILE A 67 -3.89 3.60 3.44
N ILE A 68 -4.31 3.16 2.25
CA ILE A 68 -5.35 2.16 2.08
C ILE A 68 -4.75 0.95 1.37
N VAL A 69 -4.82 -0.21 2.01
CA VAL A 69 -4.39 -1.50 1.48
C VAL A 69 -5.60 -2.39 1.24
N ALA A 70 -5.55 -3.22 0.21
CA ALA A 70 -6.45 -4.35 0.11
C ALA A 70 -5.82 -5.55 0.81
N CYS A 71 -6.61 -6.24 1.62
CA CYS A 71 -6.18 -7.42 2.35
C CYS A 71 -6.97 -8.63 1.88
N GLU A 72 -6.29 -9.76 1.75
CA GLU A 72 -6.92 -11.02 1.35
C GLU A 72 -6.51 -12.13 2.32
N PRO A 73 -7.39 -13.15 2.51
CA PRO A 73 -7.04 -14.32 3.32
C PRO A 73 -5.79 -14.98 2.76
N HIS A 74 -4.80 -15.22 3.61
CA HIS A 74 -3.61 -15.92 3.17
C HIS A 74 -3.82 -17.44 3.36
N PRO A 75 -3.61 -18.27 2.33
CA PRO A 75 -3.88 -19.70 2.42
C PRO A 75 -2.85 -20.50 3.26
N GLN A 76 -1.91 -19.83 3.94
CA GLN A 76 -0.84 -20.51 4.66
C GLN A 76 -1.12 -20.63 6.15
N HIS A 77 -1.23 -21.90 6.58
CA HIS A 77 -1.18 -22.44 7.93
C HIS A 77 -1.88 -21.66 9.06
N ILE A 78 -2.86 -22.32 9.68
CA ILE A 78 -3.71 -21.90 10.82
C ILE A 78 -2.92 -21.36 12.05
N ASP A 79 -1.59 -21.40 12.03
CA ASP A 79 -0.68 -20.98 13.09
C ASP A 79 -0.06 -19.57 12.89
N HIS A 80 -0.40 -18.82 11.82
CA HIS A 80 0.10 -17.46 11.68
C HIS A 80 -0.78 -16.43 12.41
N PRO A 81 -0.22 -15.50 13.19
CA PRO A 81 -0.99 -14.47 13.91
C PRO A 81 -1.72 -13.48 12.97
N PHE A 82 -1.42 -13.49 11.66
CA PHE A 82 -2.00 -12.61 10.66
C PHE A 82 -2.73 -13.42 9.56
N PRO A 83 -4.04 -13.74 9.75
CA PRO A 83 -4.81 -14.55 8.80
C PRO A 83 -5.12 -13.82 7.47
N ILE A 84 -4.99 -12.49 7.46
CA ILE A 84 -5.18 -11.64 6.28
C ILE A 84 -3.91 -10.82 6.05
N LEU A 85 -3.42 -10.81 4.81
CA LEU A 85 -2.19 -10.10 4.44
C LEU A 85 -2.48 -8.98 3.43
N PRO A 86 -1.75 -7.86 3.51
CA PRO A 86 -1.86 -6.79 2.53
C PRO A 86 -1.29 -7.25 1.19
N VAL A 87 -2.13 -7.29 0.16
CA VAL A 87 -1.74 -7.74 -1.18
C VAL A 87 -1.43 -6.59 -2.14
N SER A 88 -1.96 -5.40 -1.85
CA SER A 88 -1.84 -4.26 -2.75
C SER A 88 -2.12 -2.93 -2.04
N LEU A 89 -1.24 -1.95 -2.23
CA LEU A 89 -1.52 -0.56 -1.88
C LEU A 89 -2.51 0.04 -2.89
N LYS A 90 -3.68 0.45 -2.42
CA LYS A 90 -4.78 0.95 -3.25
C LYS A 90 -4.85 2.47 -3.32
N LYS A 91 -4.60 3.15 -2.20
CA LYS A 91 -4.70 4.62 -2.12
C LYS A 91 -3.80 5.17 -1.01
N ILE A 92 -3.46 6.44 -1.16
CA ILE A 92 -2.82 7.28 -0.16
C ILE A 92 -3.73 8.51 0.00
N ILE A 93 -4.02 8.90 1.23
CA ILE A 93 -4.88 10.05 1.57
C ILE A 93 -4.00 11.13 2.20
#